data_AF-A0A7W8M8X0-F1
#
_entry.id   AF-A0A7W8M8X0-F1
#
_cell.length_a   1.000
_cell.length_b   1.000
_cell.length_c   1.000
_cell.angle_alpha   90.00
_cell.angle_beta   90.00
_cell.angle_gamma   90.00
#
_symmetry.space_group_name_H-M   'P 1'
#
loop_
_entity.id
_entity.type
_entity.pdbx_description
1 polymer ?
#
loop_
_entity_poly.entity_id
_entity_poly.type
_entity_poly.pdbx_seq_one_letter_code
_entity_poly.pdbx_strand_id
1 'polypeptide(L)'
;MSVSKFALPAAGLARAGRARSGQSGFTLVELSVVVLIAGLLLMAVMKGQTMLENARAQKLLNDVKQVEMLLGQFENAKGRLPGDCDRNGVIDYSLADLGGTAGADYGLTDNADRAAQYDYTGNDLSASGALDGALRFCPDTGVASADTKTTNANLWINDLRAAGTISRATTNRLFAKHVAEDFVFVGSATVNGEIFNAITVANVPTWMAKKVAVNLNGSESLSSRGQLRLLKAGAADISSTDAFDPAWPANNDTVVNLIYFFRNVPDTDA
;
A
#
# COMPACT_ATOMS: atom_id res chain seq x y z
N MET A 1 52.33 -96.19 24.59
CA MET A 1 51.85 -95.24 23.56
C MET A 1 51.73 -93.88 24.23
N SER A 2 52.81 -93.10 24.43
CA SER A 2 53.70 -92.40 23.49
C SER A 2 52.99 -91.37 22.59
N VAL A 3 53.45 -90.12 22.76
CA VAL A 3 53.33 -88.90 21.92
C VAL A 3 51.91 -88.30 21.80
N SER A 4 51.64 -86.99 21.85
CA SER A 4 52.49 -85.81 21.61
C SER A 4 51.80 -84.56 22.18
N LYS A 5 52.57 -83.74 22.91
CA LYS A 5 52.23 -82.34 23.21
C LYS A 5 52.16 -81.55 21.90
N PHE A 6 51.00 -81.04 21.55
CA PHE A 6 50.80 -80.14 20.40
C PHE A 6 51.09 -78.71 20.87
N ALA A 7 52.21 -78.13 20.43
CA ALA A 7 52.55 -76.74 20.65
C ALA A 7 51.95 -75.88 19.52
N LEU A 8 51.15 -74.88 19.86
CA LEU A 8 50.72 -73.85 18.90
C LEU A 8 51.82 -72.80 18.71
N PRO A 9 52.09 -72.33 17.49
CA PRO A 9 53.06 -71.27 17.26
C PRO A 9 52.45 -69.91 17.62
N ALA A 10 53.25 -69.07 18.29
CA ALA A 10 52.94 -67.67 18.51
C ALA A 10 52.99 -66.92 17.16
N ALA A 11 51.84 -66.70 16.54
CA ALA A 11 51.71 -65.82 15.38
C ALA A 11 51.78 -64.37 15.86
N GLY A 12 52.95 -63.74 15.68
CA GLY A 12 53.14 -62.31 15.87
C GLY A 12 52.28 -61.53 14.87
N LEU A 13 51.26 -60.83 15.37
CA LEU A 13 50.54 -59.82 14.59
C LEU A 13 51.48 -58.65 14.31
N ALA A 14 52.02 -58.60 13.08
CA ALA A 14 52.64 -57.41 12.55
C ALA A 14 51.61 -56.28 12.51
N ARG A 15 51.83 -55.26 13.34
CA ARG A 15 50.99 -54.07 13.42
C ARG A 15 51.18 -53.25 12.14
N ALA A 16 50.29 -53.43 11.17
CA ALA A 16 50.24 -52.59 9.98
C ALA A 16 50.02 -51.13 10.40
N GLY A 17 51.05 -50.30 10.21
CA GLY A 17 50.98 -48.86 10.45
C GLY A 17 49.94 -48.26 9.51
N ARG A 18 48.79 -47.87 10.06
CA ARG A 18 47.77 -47.10 9.34
C ARG A 18 48.38 -45.75 8.97
N ALA A 19 48.64 -45.53 7.68
CA ALA A 19 48.98 -44.22 7.16
C ALA A 19 47.88 -43.23 7.59
N ARG A 20 48.23 -42.29 8.47
CA ARG A 20 47.33 -41.20 8.83
C ARG A 20 47.26 -40.30 7.60
N SER A 21 46.13 -40.31 6.89
CA SER A 21 45.78 -39.21 6.00
C SER A 21 45.82 -37.94 6.85
N GLY A 22 46.75 -37.03 6.56
CA GLY A 22 46.89 -35.77 7.27
C GLY A 22 45.55 -35.03 7.20
N GLN A 23 44.85 -34.95 8.31
CA GLN A 23 43.62 -34.20 8.42
C GLN A 23 44.04 -32.73 8.45
N SER A 24 43.96 -32.05 7.30
CA SER A 24 44.20 -30.62 7.20
C SER A 24 43.12 -29.90 8.01
N GLY A 25 43.45 -29.51 9.24
CA GLY A 25 42.59 -28.63 10.04
C GLY A 25 42.56 -27.25 9.42
N PHE A 26 41.40 -26.60 9.44
CA PHE A 26 41.27 -25.19 9.07
C PHE A 26 42.16 -24.33 9.96
N THR A 27 42.92 -23.43 9.35
CA THR A 27 43.75 -22.49 10.09
C THR A 27 42.88 -21.42 10.77
N LEU A 28 43.34 -20.88 11.90
CA LEU A 28 42.67 -19.74 12.56
C LEU A 28 42.53 -18.53 11.62
N VAL A 29 43.44 -18.38 10.66
CA VAL A 29 43.46 -17.30 9.68
C VAL A 29 42.36 -17.50 8.62
N GLU A 30 42.11 -18.73 8.16
CA GLU A 30 41.02 -19.00 7.22
C GLU A 30 39.65 -18.73 7.84
N LEU A 31 39.45 -19.16 9.09
CA LEU A 31 38.19 -18.89 9.79
C LEU A 31 38.02 -17.42 10.17
N SER A 32 39.10 -16.69 10.46
CA SER A 32 39.01 -15.28 10.83
C SER A 32 38.59 -14.39 9.66
N VAL A 33 39.09 -14.66 8.45
CA VAL A 33 38.68 -13.92 7.24
C VAL A 33 37.22 -14.25 6.89
N VAL A 34 36.79 -15.50 7.08
CA VAL A 34 35.39 -15.89 6.80
C VAL A 34 34.43 -15.19 7.75
N VAL A 35 34.70 -15.16 9.06
CA VAL A 35 33.85 -14.46 10.04
C VAL A 35 33.89 -12.94 9.81
N LEU A 36 35.03 -12.39 9.40
CA LEU A 36 35.14 -10.97 9.02
C LEU A 36 34.22 -10.65 7.83
N ILE A 37 34.31 -11.40 6.74
CA ILE A 37 33.49 -11.18 5.55
C ILE A 37 32.01 -11.40 5.89
N ALA A 38 31.68 -12.47 6.62
CA ALA A 38 30.31 -12.72 7.08
C ALA A 38 29.77 -11.55 7.93
N GLY A 39 30.57 -11.01 8.85
CA GLY A 39 30.20 -9.85 9.67
C GLY A 39 29.96 -8.58 8.85
N LEU A 40 30.82 -8.30 7.86
CA LEU A 40 30.64 -7.16 6.95
C LEU A 40 29.38 -7.31 6.10
N LEU A 41 29.09 -8.52 5.60
CA LEU A 41 27.88 -8.79 4.82
C LEU A 41 26.62 -8.64 5.65
N LEU A 42 26.60 -9.13 6.90
CA LEU A 42 25.45 -8.97 7.80
C LEU A 42 25.13 -7.49 8.07
N MET A 43 26.16 -6.68 8.36
CA MET A 43 25.97 -5.23 8.55
C MET A 43 25.44 -4.54 7.29
N ALA A 44 25.95 -4.90 6.11
CA ALA A 44 25.49 -4.35 4.85
C ALA A 44 24.01 -4.69 4.56
N VAL A 45 23.59 -5.93 4.83
CA VAL A 45 22.19 -6.38 4.61
C VAL A 45 21.23 -5.66 5.54
N MET A 46 21.55 -5.51 6.83
CA MET A 46 20.70 -4.80 7.79
C MET A 46 20.48 -3.34 7.38
N LYS A 47 21.53 -2.66 6.91
CA LYS A 47 21.41 -1.31 6.37
C LYS A 47 20.61 -1.28 5.05
N GLY A 48 20.77 -2.29 4.21
CA GLY A 48 20.01 -2.44 2.96
C GLY A 48 18.50 -2.57 3.18
N GLN A 49 18.08 -3.31 4.20
CA GLN A 49 16.65 -3.49 4.53
C GLN A 49 15.99 -2.17 4.93
N THR A 50 16.59 -1.43 5.87
CA THR A 50 16.08 -0.11 6.29
C THR A 50 16.07 0.92 5.16
N MET A 51 17.05 0.87 4.25
CA MET A 51 17.06 1.73 3.05
C MET A 51 15.91 1.38 2.10
N LEU A 52 15.63 0.10 1.90
CA LEU A 52 14.53 -0.37 1.05
C LEU A 52 13.16 0.03 1.64
N GLU A 53 12.98 -0.11 2.95
CA GLU A 53 11.78 0.34 3.65
C GLU A 53 11.54 1.83 3.43
N ASN A 54 12.56 2.67 3.66
CA ASN A 54 12.47 4.11 3.41
C ASN A 54 12.14 4.42 1.94
N ALA A 55 12.73 3.70 0.99
CA ALA A 55 12.45 3.88 -0.44
C ALA A 55 10.99 3.54 -0.79
N ARG A 56 10.42 2.48 -0.21
CA ARG A 56 9.01 2.11 -0.40
C ARG A 56 8.07 3.15 0.23
N ALA A 57 8.36 3.61 1.44
CA ALA A 57 7.57 4.68 2.06
C ALA A 57 7.61 5.99 1.26
N GLN A 58 8.79 6.36 0.75
CA GLN A 58 8.93 7.52 -0.12
C GLN A 58 8.17 7.34 -1.45
N LYS A 59 8.17 6.13 -2.01
CA LYS A 59 7.40 5.82 -3.21
C LYS A 59 5.90 5.98 -2.97
N LEU A 60 5.38 5.46 -1.85
CA LEU A 60 3.97 5.65 -1.48
C LEU A 60 3.61 7.13 -1.34
N LEU A 61 4.45 7.90 -0.65
CA LEU A 61 4.27 9.35 -0.53
C LEU A 61 4.23 10.04 -1.89
N ASN A 62 5.12 9.66 -2.80
CA ASN A 62 5.16 10.20 -4.15
C ASN A 62 3.92 9.81 -4.96
N ASP A 63 3.40 8.58 -4.80
CA ASP A 63 2.18 8.12 -5.47
C ASP A 63 0.97 8.98 -5.05
N VAL A 64 0.80 9.24 -3.74
CA VAL A 64 -0.28 10.10 -3.21
C VAL A 64 -0.14 11.55 -3.71
N LYS A 65 1.06 12.12 -3.62
CA LYS A 65 1.34 13.49 -4.10
C LYS A 65 1.17 13.61 -5.62
N GLN A 66 1.47 12.56 -6.37
CA GLN A 66 1.26 12.53 -7.81
C GLN A 66 -0.24 12.59 -8.14
N VAL A 67 -1.07 11.84 -7.41
CA VAL A 67 -2.53 11.93 -7.57
C VAL A 67 -2.99 13.36 -7.29
N GLU A 68 -2.66 13.92 -6.13
CA GLU A 68 -3.03 15.30 -5.76
C GLU A 68 -2.60 16.33 -6.82
N MET A 69 -1.37 16.21 -7.33
CA MET A 69 -0.86 17.07 -8.40
C MET A 69 -1.67 16.94 -9.69
N LEU A 70 -2.09 15.74 -10.07
CA LEU A 70 -2.93 15.52 -11.25
C LEU A 70 -4.35 16.09 -11.07
N LEU A 71 -4.91 16.01 -9.86
CA LEU A 71 -6.18 16.65 -9.53
C LEU A 71 -6.07 18.17 -9.73
N GLY A 72 -5.02 18.79 -9.18
CA GLY A 72 -4.78 20.23 -9.34
C GLY A 72 -4.48 20.66 -10.78
N GLN A 73 -3.76 19.84 -11.56
CA GLN A 73 -3.53 20.11 -12.99
C GLN A 73 -4.85 20.09 -13.79
N PHE A 74 -5.70 19.10 -13.54
CA PHE A 74 -7.00 19.02 -14.19
C PHE A 74 -7.88 20.21 -13.84
N GLU A 75 -7.90 20.60 -12.57
CA GLU A 75 -8.68 21.73 -12.13
C GLU A 75 -8.21 23.05 -12.72
N ASN A 76 -6.89 23.27 -12.81
CA ASN A 76 -6.35 24.44 -13.50
C ASN A 76 -6.74 24.48 -14.99
N ALA A 77 -6.91 23.31 -15.63
CA ALA A 77 -7.28 23.20 -17.04
C ALA A 77 -8.80 23.28 -17.29
N LYS A 78 -9.62 22.77 -16.37
CA LYS A 78 -11.08 22.58 -16.55
C LYS A 78 -11.96 23.40 -15.62
N GLY A 79 -11.38 24.05 -14.61
CA GLY A 79 -12.09 24.87 -13.62
C GLY A 79 -12.97 24.08 -12.65
N ARG A 80 -12.78 22.76 -12.54
CA ARG A 80 -13.48 21.85 -11.63
C ARG A 80 -12.56 20.68 -11.27
N LEU A 81 -12.84 19.99 -10.17
CA LEU A 81 -12.13 18.75 -9.85
C LEU A 81 -12.55 17.61 -10.81
N PRO A 82 -11.68 16.62 -11.06
CA PRO A 82 -12.09 15.45 -11.84
C PRO A 82 -13.07 14.62 -11.00
N GLY A 83 -14.17 14.19 -11.61
CA GLY A 83 -15.26 13.54 -10.87
C GLY A 83 -16.20 14.47 -10.09
N ASP A 84 -16.01 15.80 -10.18
CA ASP A 84 -16.97 16.82 -9.74
C ASP A 84 -17.84 17.21 -10.94
N CYS A 85 -18.99 16.55 -11.10
CA CYS A 85 -19.84 16.69 -12.29
C CYS A 85 -20.80 17.89 -12.20
N ASP A 86 -21.14 18.31 -10.98
CA ASP A 86 -22.03 19.46 -10.71
C ASP A 86 -21.26 20.78 -10.52
N ARG A 87 -19.91 20.71 -10.44
CA ARG A 87 -18.98 21.84 -10.25
C ARG A 87 -19.12 22.54 -8.92
N ASN A 88 -19.49 21.83 -7.88
CA ASN A 88 -19.60 22.39 -6.53
C ASN A 88 -18.24 22.44 -5.80
N GLY A 89 -17.15 21.93 -6.41
CA GLY A 89 -15.82 21.85 -5.80
C GLY A 89 -15.61 20.62 -4.93
N VAL A 90 -16.53 19.66 -4.98
CA VAL A 90 -16.53 18.39 -4.26
C VAL A 90 -16.57 17.25 -5.26
N ILE A 91 -15.76 16.22 -5.05
CA ILE A 91 -15.78 15.03 -5.90
C ILE A 91 -17.01 14.17 -5.54
N ASP A 92 -17.79 13.82 -6.55
CA ASP A 92 -19.09 13.14 -6.38
C ASP A 92 -18.97 11.70 -5.88
N TYR A 93 -17.80 11.06 -6.02
CA TYR A 93 -17.56 9.74 -5.47
C TYR A 93 -17.51 9.82 -3.93
N SER A 94 -18.48 9.24 -3.24
CA SER A 94 -18.49 9.22 -1.78
C SER A 94 -17.57 8.11 -1.27
N LEU A 95 -16.59 8.47 -0.45
CA LEU A 95 -15.71 7.51 0.22
C LEU A 95 -16.44 6.70 1.30
N ALA A 96 -17.65 7.11 1.70
CA ALA A 96 -18.53 6.29 2.52
C ALA A 96 -19.07 5.07 1.74
N ASP A 97 -19.22 5.19 0.41
CA ASP A 97 -19.69 4.10 -0.45
C ASP A 97 -18.62 3.04 -0.72
N LEU A 98 -17.38 3.26 -0.26
CA LEU A 98 -16.40 2.18 -0.14
C LEU A 98 -16.98 1.05 0.74
N GLY A 99 -17.81 1.40 1.74
CA GLY A 99 -18.43 0.56 2.77
C GLY A 99 -19.61 -0.32 2.33
N GLY A 100 -19.48 -1.09 1.25
CA GLY A 100 -20.49 -2.09 0.87
C GLY A 100 -20.89 -2.99 2.05
N THR A 101 -22.09 -2.77 2.61
CA THR A 101 -22.72 -3.50 3.74
C THR A 101 -22.02 -3.37 5.10
N ALA A 102 -22.82 -3.16 6.14
CA ALA A 102 -22.39 -2.92 7.53
C ALA A 102 -21.37 -3.96 8.05
N GLY A 103 -20.24 -3.46 8.58
CA GLY A 103 -19.21 -4.26 9.26
C GLY A 103 -17.92 -4.50 8.47
N ALA A 104 -17.77 -3.94 7.27
CA ALA A 104 -16.55 -4.04 6.47
C ALA A 104 -15.66 -2.81 6.65
N ASP A 105 -14.36 -3.04 6.69
CA ASP A 105 -13.25 -2.10 6.85
C ASP A 105 -13.26 -1.01 5.75
N TYR A 106 -14.15 -0.01 5.84
CA TYR A 106 -14.53 0.86 4.70
C TYR A 106 -14.94 0.08 3.46
N GLY A 107 -15.51 -1.13 3.63
CA GLY A 107 -15.77 -2.07 2.52
C GLY A 107 -14.56 -2.38 1.64
N LEU A 108 -13.37 -2.17 2.19
CA LEU A 108 -12.12 -2.75 1.75
C LEU A 108 -12.13 -4.18 2.30
N THR A 109 -12.94 -5.04 1.69
CA THR A 109 -12.90 -6.49 1.85
C THR A 109 -11.53 -7.00 1.35
N ASP A 110 -11.39 -8.16 0.74
CA ASP A 110 -10.07 -8.50 0.20
C ASP A 110 -9.66 -7.52 -0.93
N ASN A 111 -8.41 -7.61 -1.37
CA ASN A 111 -7.91 -6.81 -2.49
C ASN A 111 -8.76 -7.00 -3.77
N ALA A 112 -9.45 -8.14 -3.93
CA ALA A 112 -10.22 -8.43 -5.13
C ALA A 112 -11.47 -7.54 -5.26
N ASP A 113 -12.16 -7.26 -4.17
CA ASP A 113 -13.33 -6.38 -4.20
C ASP A 113 -12.96 -4.92 -4.46
N ARG A 114 -11.84 -4.43 -3.89
CA ARG A 114 -11.29 -3.12 -4.24
C ARG A 114 -10.86 -3.05 -5.71
N ALA A 115 -10.24 -4.12 -6.20
CA ALA A 115 -9.86 -4.21 -7.60
C ALA A 115 -11.10 -4.17 -8.52
N ALA A 116 -12.22 -4.77 -8.10
CA ALA A 116 -13.48 -4.77 -8.85
C ALA A 116 -14.04 -3.36 -9.04
N GLN A 117 -13.89 -2.47 -8.06
CA GLN A 117 -14.28 -1.06 -8.20
C GLN A 117 -13.49 -0.34 -9.31
N TYR A 118 -12.30 -0.82 -9.66
CA TYR A 118 -11.47 -0.33 -10.76
C TYR A 118 -11.48 -1.21 -12.02
N ASP A 119 -12.30 -2.26 -12.06
CA ASP A 119 -12.31 -3.27 -13.13
C ASP A 119 -13.13 -2.81 -14.36
N TYR A 120 -13.01 -1.53 -14.72
CA TYR A 120 -13.48 -1.06 -16.02
C TYR A 120 -12.47 -1.50 -17.10
N THR A 121 -12.76 -2.62 -17.75
CA THR A 121 -11.89 -3.28 -18.75
C THR A 121 -11.93 -2.65 -20.15
N GLY A 122 -12.64 -1.54 -20.34
CA GLY A 122 -12.69 -0.83 -21.62
C GLY A 122 -11.76 0.39 -21.67
N ASN A 123 -10.59 0.25 -22.29
CA ASN A 123 -9.82 1.41 -22.82
C ASN A 123 -10.65 2.23 -23.83
N ASP A 124 -11.75 1.66 -24.32
CA ASP A 124 -12.51 2.27 -25.38
C ASP A 124 -13.54 3.27 -24.87
N LEU A 125 -13.17 4.56 -24.85
CA LEU A 125 -14.09 5.72 -24.75
C LEU A 125 -15.29 5.65 -25.72
N SER A 126 -15.31 4.73 -26.68
CA SER A 126 -16.35 4.59 -27.72
C SER A 126 -17.27 3.36 -27.62
N ALA A 127 -17.13 2.46 -26.66
CA ALA A 127 -18.12 1.38 -26.48
C ALA A 127 -19.23 1.79 -25.50
N SER A 128 -20.34 2.27 -26.05
CA SER A 128 -21.65 2.25 -25.40
C SER A 128 -22.01 0.82 -24.99
N GLY A 129 -22.30 0.58 -23.71
CA GLY A 129 -22.91 -0.70 -23.32
C GLY A 129 -22.57 -1.21 -21.92
N ALA A 130 -22.73 -0.39 -20.89
CA ALA A 130 -23.17 -0.78 -19.54
C ALA A 130 -23.29 0.49 -18.69
N LEU A 131 -24.24 1.35 -19.05
CA LEU A 131 -24.61 2.51 -18.25
C LEU A 131 -26.08 2.32 -17.90
N ASP A 132 -26.34 1.61 -16.81
CA ASP A 132 -27.53 1.92 -16.03
C ASP A 132 -27.02 2.59 -14.74
N GLY A 133 -27.22 3.90 -14.63
CA GLY A 133 -27.04 4.68 -13.40
C GLY A 133 -25.70 5.41 -13.14
N ALA A 134 -24.54 4.97 -13.63
CA ALA A 134 -23.25 5.60 -13.32
C ALA A 134 -22.65 6.38 -14.51
N LEU A 135 -22.36 7.67 -14.36
CA LEU A 135 -21.64 8.44 -15.38
C LEU A 135 -20.27 7.80 -15.69
N ARG A 136 -19.85 7.89 -16.95
CA ARG A 136 -18.52 7.42 -17.40
C ARG A 136 -17.43 8.49 -17.21
N PHE A 137 -17.79 9.74 -17.45
CA PHE A 137 -16.99 10.95 -17.25
C PHE A 137 -17.97 12.10 -16.97
N CYS A 138 -17.50 13.17 -16.34
CA CYS A 138 -18.31 14.35 -16.09
C CYS A 138 -18.32 15.26 -17.33
N PRO A 139 -19.49 15.64 -17.88
CA PRO A 139 -19.54 16.46 -19.09
C PRO A 139 -19.15 17.91 -18.84
N ASP A 140 -18.54 18.53 -19.86
CA ASP A 140 -18.04 19.91 -19.83
C ASP A 140 -19.15 20.98 -19.78
N THR A 141 -20.43 20.64 -19.85
CA THR A 141 -21.54 21.59 -19.65
C THR A 141 -22.10 21.57 -18.23
N GLY A 142 -21.64 20.67 -17.36
CA GLY A 142 -22.19 20.47 -16.01
C GLY A 142 -23.53 19.76 -16.09
N VAL A 143 -23.77 18.82 -15.19
CA VAL A 143 -25.07 18.14 -15.10
C VAL A 143 -25.73 18.64 -13.83
N ALA A 144 -26.89 19.29 -13.95
CA ALA A 144 -27.65 19.76 -12.78
C ALA A 144 -28.31 18.61 -11.98
N SER A 145 -28.15 17.36 -12.43
CA SER A 145 -28.68 16.17 -11.77
C SER A 145 -27.93 14.93 -12.27
N ALA A 146 -26.86 14.55 -11.60
CA ALA A 146 -26.69 13.14 -11.27
C ALA A 146 -26.91 13.07 -9.77
N ASP A 147 -27.75 12.14 -9.33
CA ASP A 147 -27.85 11.69 -7.95
C ASP A 147 -26.44 11.72 -7.31
N THR A 148 -26.24 12.63 -6.35
CA THR A 148 -24.96 13.28 -5.99
C THR A 148 -23.98 12.38 -5.24
N LYS A 149 -24.06 11.08 -5.46
CA LYS A 149 -23.10 10.07 -5.07
C LYS A 149 -22.95 9.07 -6.20
N THR A 150 -22.07 9.36 -7.15
CA THR A 150 -21.76 8.37 -8.16
C THR A 150 -20.99 7.25 -7.47
N THR A 151 -21.52 6.04 -7.39
CA THR A 151 -20.84 4.85 -6.85
C THR A 151 -19.62 4.41 -7.69
N ASN A 152 -19.27 5.16 -8.73
CA ASN A 152 -18.21 4.82 -9.67
C ASN A 152 -16.87 5.46 -9.31
N ALA A 153 -15.99 4.68 -8.70
CA ALA A 153 -14.62 5.07 -8.35
C ALA A 153 -13.75 5.46 -9.57
N ASN A 154 -14.16 5.11 -10.80
CA ASN A 154 -13.39 5.36 -12.02
C ASN A 154 -13.54 6.78 -12.57
N LEU A 155 -14.51 7.56 -12.09
CA LEU A 155 -14.86 8.84 -12.71
C LEU A 155 -13.71 9.83 -12.76
N TRP A 156 -12.98 10.00 -11.66
CA TRP A 156 -11.85 10.92 -11.60
C TRP A 156 -10.75 10.53 -12.61
N ILE A 157 -10.43 9.23 -12.74
CA ILE A 157 -9.44 8.73 -13.71
C ILE A 157 -9.92 8.93 -15.14
N ASN A 158 -11.21 8.67 -15.39
CA ASN A 158 -11.79 8.84 -16.71
C ASN A 158 -11.78 10.30 -17.15
N ASP A 159 -12.06 11.24 -16.25
CA ASP A 159 -11.93 12.68 -16.47
C ASP A 159 -10.47 13.07 -16.79
N LEU A 160 -9.50 12.60 -15.99
CA LEU A 160 -8.08 12.83 -16.26
C LEU A 160 -7.66 12.31 -17.65
N ARG A 161 -8.19 11.16 -18.06
CA ARG A 161 -7.92 10.56 -19.38
C ARG A 161 -8.59 11.34 -20.50
N ALA A 162 -9.82 11.81 -20.29
CA ALA A 162 -10.55 12.62 -21.25
C ALA A 162 -9.85 13.98 -21.49
N ALA A 163 -9.27 14.56 -20.44
CA ALA A 163 -8.46 15.78 -20.54
C ALA A 163 -7.06 15.56 -21.15
N GLY A 164 -6.62 14.31 -21.32
CA GLY A 164 -5.29 13.99 -21.84
C GLY A 164 -4.15 14.15 -20.82
N THR A 165 -4.46 14.33 -19.52
CA THR A 165 -3.46 14.43 -18.44
C THR A 165 -2.77 13.09 -18.18
N ILE A 166 -3.46 11.99 -18.46
CA ILE A 166 -2.93 10.62 -18.31
C ILE A 166 -3.01 9.85 -19.63
N SER A 167 -2.13 8.85 -19.78
CA SER A 167 -2.09 7.99 -20.97
C SER A 167 -3.39 7.20 -21.13
N ARG A 168 -3.86 7.09 -22.38
CA ARG A 168 -5.00 6.23 -22.73
C ARG A 168 -4.65 4.74 -22.62
N ALA A 169 -3.38 4.36 -22.75
CA ALA A 169 -2.98 2.94 -22.73
C ALA A 169 -3.03 2.29 -21.33
N THR A 170 -3.02 3.09 -20.26
CA THR A 170 -3.03 2.59 -18.88
C THR A 170 -4.46 2.35 -18.41
N THR A 171 -4.74 1.13 -17.90
CA THR A 171 -6.04 0.80 -17.30
C THR A 171 -6.24 1.56 -15.98
N ASN A 172 -7.50 1.81 -15.59
CA ASN A 172 -7.82 2.50 -14.34
C ASN A 172 -7.23 1.76 -13.13
N ARG A 173 -7.37 0.42 -13.13
CA ARG A 173 -6.77 -0.45 -12.12
C ARG A 173 -5.25 -0.27 -11.99
N LEU A 174 -4.52 -0.23 -13.11
CA LEU A 174 -3.07 -0.05 -13.06
C LEU A 174 -2.69 1.36 -12.60
N PHE A 175 -3.48 2.36 -12.97
CA PHE A 175 -3.25 3.75 -12.60
C PHE A 175 -3.53 4.02 -11.11
N ALA A 176 -4.58 3.44 -10.55
CA ALA A 176 -4.95 3.61 -9.14
C ALA A 176 -4.06 2.81 -8.16
N LYS A 177 -3.22 1.90 -8.67
CA LYS A 177 -2.40 1.02 -7.85
C LYS A 177 -1.21 1.76 -7.23
N HIS A 178 -0.99 1.58 -5.93
CA HIS A 178 0.19 2.09 -5.21
C HIS A 178 1.20 0.97 -4.86
N VAL A 179 2.36 1.38 -4.36
CA VAL A 179 3.51 0.50 -4.04
C VAL A 179 3.23 -0.60 -3.00
N ALA A 180 2.18 -0.49 -2.20
CA ALA A 180 1.79 -1.53 -1.24
C ALA A 180 0.81 -2.56 -1.85
N GLU A 181 0.81 -2.67 -3.19
CA GLU A 181 0.07 -3.68 -3.96
C GLU A 181 -1.46 -3.57 -3.85
N ASP A 182 -1.94 -2.38 -3.53
CA ASP A 182 -3.36 -2.06 -3.37
C ASP A 182 -3.71 -0.74 -4.08
N PHE A 183 -4.91 -0.21 -3.85
CA PHE A 183 -5.46 0.92 -4.59
C PHE A 183 -5.67 2.18 -3.76
N VAL A 184 -5.53 3.31 -4.45
CA VAL A 184 -5.91 4.64 -3.99
C VAL A 184 -7.32 4.93 -4.45
N PHE A 185 -8.16 5.58 -3.64
CA PHE A 185 -9.45 6.13 -4.06
C PHE A 185 -9.50 7.63 -3.83
N VAL A 186 -10.22 8.33 -4.71
CA VAL A 186 -10.34 9.78 -4.69
C VAL A 186 -11.81 10.12 -4.66
N GLY A 187 -12.22 10.91 -3.68
CA GLY A 187 -13.62 11.18 -3.44
C GLY A 187 -13.86 12.19 -2.34
N SER A 188 -15.07 12.21 -1.83
CA SER A 188 -15.49 13.05 -0.72
C SER A 188 -15.84 12.23 0.52
N ALA A 189 -15.52 12.78 1.69
CA ALA A 189 -15.88 12.25 3.00
C ALA A 189 -16.64 13.33 3.77
N THR A 190 -17.64 12.93 4.56
CA THR A 190 -18.41 13.86 5.38
C THR A 190 -17.90 13.74 6.82
N VAL A 191 -17.40 14.79 7.44
CA VAL A 191 -16.96 14.73 8.84
C VAL A 191 -17.74 15.76 9.62
N ASN A 192 -18.50 15.31 10.62
CA ASN A 192 -19.33 16.17 11.46
C ASN A 192 -20.32 17.05 10.64
N GLY A 193 -20.83 16.51 9.53
CA GLY A 193 -21.78 17.20 8.65
C GLY A 193 -21.16 18.14 7.61
N GLU A 194 -19.84 18.33 7.62
CA GLU A 194 -19.11 19.07 6.58
C GLU A 194 -18.46 18.11 5.58
N ILE A 195 -18.38 18.51 4.31
CA ILE A 195 -17.85 17.65 3.24
C ILE A 195 -16.42 18.08 2.89
N PHE A 196 -15.52 17.09 2.82
CA PHE A 196 -14.11 17.27 2.53
C PHE A 196 -13.70 16.38 1.37
N ASN A 197 -12.85 16.91 0.49
CA ASN A 197 -12.23 16.09 -0.54
C ASN A 197 -11.05 15.34 0.06
N ALA A 198 -10.95 14.05 -0.26
CA ALA A 198 -9.92 13.20 0.29
C ALA A 198 -9.47 12.11 -0.67
N ILE A 199 -8.29 11.59 -0.35
CA ILE A 199 -7.66 10.46 -1.00
C ILE A 199 -7.55 9.35 0.05
N THR A 200 -8.16 8.19 -0.18
CA THR A 200 -7.95 7.02 0.68
C THR A 200 -6.88 6.12 0.09
N VAL A 201 -6.04 5.56 0.95
CA VAL A 201 -4.96 4.64 0.58
C VAL A 201 -5.18 3.37 1.39
N ALA A 202 -5.53 2.28 0.71
CA ALA A 202 -5.88 1.04 1.36
C ALA A 202 -4.65 0.20 1.71
N ASN A 203 -4.76 -0.61 2.76
CA ASN A 203 -3.88 -1.75 3.01
C ASN A 203 -2.38 -1.40 3.05
N VAL A 204 -2.02 -0.34 3.77
CA VAL A 204 -0.64 0.13 3.92
C VAL A 204 -0.06 -0.44 5.22
N PRO A 205 1.14 -1.04 5.23
CA PRO A 205 1.80 -1.44 6.47
C PRO A 205 2.02 -0.25 7.41
N THR A 206 1.82 -0.45 8.71
CA THR A 206 1.90 0.63 9.72
C THR A 206 3.28 1.30 9.75
N TRP A 207 4.38 0.56 9.58
CA TRP A 207 5.72 1.15 9.50
C TRP A 207 5.86 2.15 8.34
N MET A 208 5.17 1.88 7.21
CA MET A 208 5.18 2.73 6.02
C MET A 208 4.25 3.94 6.23
N ALA A 209 3.05 3.68 6.76
CA ALA A 209 2.05 4.70 7.04
C ALA A 209 2.59 5.80 7.98
N LYS A 210 3.31 5.41 9.04
CA LYS A 210 3.96 6.36 9.97
C LYS A 210 4.93 7.30 9.25
N LYS A 211 5.75 6.78 8.33
CA LYS A 211 6.70 7.59 7.55
C LYS A 211 5.99 8.56 6.61
N VAL A 212 4.89 8.13 5.97
CA VAL A 212 4.06 9.02 5.14
C VAL A 212 3.42 10.10 6.02
N ALA A 213 2.92 9.75 7.20
CA ALA A 213 2.32 10.68 8.15
C ALA A 213 3.29 11.78 8.59
N VAL A 214 4.54 11.46 8.94
CA VAL A 214 5.55 12.48 9.27
C VAL A 214 5.74 13.49 8.15
N ASN A 215 5.74 13.02 6.91
CA ASN A 215 5.98 13.89 5.76
C ASN A 215 4.78 14.78 5.40
N LEU A 216 3.55 14.33 5.69
CA LEU A 216 2.33 15.07 5.38
C LEU A 216 1.88 15.95 6.55
N ASN A 217 1.89 15.40 7.77
CA ASN A 217 1.42 16.08 8.99
C ASN A 217 2.54 16.80 9.76
N GLY A 218 3.81 16.56 9.44
CA GLY A 218 4.95 17.07 10.22
C GLY A 218 5.18 16.34 11.56
N SER A 219 4.39 15.32 11.88
CA SER A 219 4.50 14.52 13.12
C SER A 219 4.01 13.09 12.90
N GLU A 220 4.53 12.15 13.70
CA GLU A 220 3.99 10.79 13.78
C GLU A 220 2.67 10.75 14.57
N SER A 221 2.37 11.74 15.40
CA SER A 221 1.12 11.78 16.16
C SER A 221 -0.07 12.04 15.23
N LEU A 222 -1.09 11.19 15.34
CA LEU A 222 -2.35 11.36 14.63
C LEU A 222 -3.16 12.43 15.34
N SER A 223 -3.09 13.66 14.82
CA SER A 223 -3.88 14.78 15.33
C SER A 223 -5.25 14.83 14.66
N SER A 224 -6.26 15.24 15.43
CA SER A 224 -7.59 15.68 15.00
C SER A 224 -7.59 16.77 13.92
N ARG A 225 -6.43 17.39 13.65
CA ARG A 225 -6.21 18.44 12.64
C ARG A 225 -5.16 18.04 11.59
N GLY A 226 -4.74 16.77 11.59
CA GLY A 226 -3.81 16.23 10.59
C GLY A 226 -4.47 16.06 9.23
N GLN A 227 -3.70 16.31 8.15
CA GLN A 227 -4.13 16.06 6.78
C GLN A 227 -4.26 14.56 6.50
N LEU A 228 -3.28 13.76 6.95
CA LEU A 228 -3.34 12.30 6.90
C LEU A 228 -3.88 11.75 8.22
N ARG A 229 -4.84 10.84 8.16
CA ARG A 229 -5.39 10.16 9.34
C ARG A 229 -5.45 8.66 9.13
N LEU A 230 -5.43 7.96 10.26
CA LEU A 230 -5.69 6.55 10.33
C LEU A 230 -7.19 6.33 10.33
N LEU A 231 -7.64 5.53 9.40
CA LEU A 231 -9.02 5.10 9.29
C LEU A 231 -9.24 3.91 10.24
N LYS A 232 -10.27 4.00 11.09
CA LYS A 232 -10.60 2.98 12.09
C LYS A 232 -11.11 1.71 11.45
N ALA A 233 -10.53 0.58 11.84
CA ALA A 233 -10.93 -0.72 11.34
C ALA A 233 -12.42 -1.01 11.62
N GLY A 234 -13.17 -1.34 10.56
CA GLY A 234 -14.60 -1.65 10.65
C GLY A 234 -15.53 -0.45 10.82
N ALA A 235 -15.05 0.79 10.64
CA ALA A 235 -15.93 1.95 10.51
C ALA A 235 -16.81 1.79 9.25
N ALA A 236 -18.12 1.96 9.42
CA ALA A 236 -19.09 1.78 8.34
C ALA A 236 -19.14 2.99 7.39
N ASP A 237 -18.79 4.17 7.89
CA ASP A 237 -18.67 5.39 7.10
C ASP A 237 -17.60 6.32 7.68
N ILE A 238 -17.24 7.34 6.90
CA ILE A 238 -16.49 8.50 7.37
C ILE A 238 -17.56 9.58 7.51
N SER A 239 -18.20 9.63 8.68
CA SER A 239 -19.28 10.57 9.03
C SER A 239 -18.96 11.42 10.27
N SER A 240 -18.16 10.86 11.20
CA SER A 240 -17.85 11.45 12.50
C SER A 240 -16.39 11.25 12.89
N THR A 241 -16.01 11.84 14.03
CA THR A 241 -14.69 11.72 14.64
C THR A 241 -14.32 10.27 15.00
N ASP A 242 -15.32 9.42 15.26
CA ASP A 242 -15.14 7.99 15.59
C ASP A 242 -14.66 7.14 14.42
N ALA A 243 -14.70 7.68 13.19
CA ALA A 243 -14.17 7.02 12.01
C ALA A 243 -12.64 7.05 11.94
N PHE A 244 -11.95 7.74 12.86
CA PHE A 244 -10.49 7.84 12.86
C PHE A 244 -9.91 7.24 14.14
N ASP A 245 -8.88 6.40 14.00
CA ASP A 245 -8.16 5.90 15.16
C ASP A 245 -7.19 6.99 15.68
N PRO A 246 -7.22 7.32 16.98
CA PRO A 246 -6.39 8.38 17.55
C PRO A 246 -4.92 7.97 17.73
N ALA A 247 -4.60 6.70 17.52
CA ALA A 247 -3.27 6.14 17.71
C ALA A 247 -2.98 5.02 16.71
N TRP A 248 -1.71 4.90 16.33
CA TRP A 248 -1.26 3.80 15.49
C TRP A 248 -1.42 2.44 16.19
N PRO A 249 -1.62 1.35 15.43
CA PRO A 249 -1.53 0.01 15.98
C PRO A 249 -0.17 -0.23 16.67
N ALA A 250 -0.18 -1.04 17.72
CA ALA A 250 1.02 -1.40 18.47
C ALA A 250 2.02 -2.20 17.60
N ASN A 251 1.52 -3.01 16.67
CA ASN A 251 2.33 -3.78 15.74
C ASN A 251 2.55 -3.02 14.43
N ASN A 252 3.81 -2.76 14.10
CA ASN A 252 4.23 -2.04 12.90
C ASN A 252 4.00 -2.81 11.57
N ASP A 253 3.77 -4.11 11.64
CA ASP A 253 3.52 -4.96 10.46
C ASP A 253 2.04 -5.12 10.15
N THR A 254 1.16 -4.60 11.01
CA THR A 254 -0.28 -4.57 10.70
C THR A 254 -0.54 -3.60 9.56
N VAL A 255 -1.44 -4.01 8.67
CA VAL A 255 -1.92 -3.18 7.57
C VAL A 255 -3.02 -2.26 8.07
N VAL A 256 -3.05 -1.05 7.53
CA VAL A 256 -3.98 0.00 7.91
C VAL A 256 -4.50 0.72 6.68
N ASN A 257 -5.65 1.35 6.84
CA ASN A 257 -6.23 2.22 5.83
C ASN A 257 -5.95 3.67 6.22
N LEU A 258 -5.63 4.50 5.25
CA LEU A 258 -5.32 5.91 5.46
C LEU A 258 -6.27 6.78 4.69
N ILE A 259 -6.57 7.95 5.23
CA ILE A 259 -7.24 9.02 4.51
C ILE A 259 -6.38 10.27 4.52
N TYR A 260 -6.23 10.89 3.37
CA TYR A 260 -5.50 12.12 3.16
C TYR A 260 -6.47 13.20 2.68
N PHE A 261 -6.73 14.19 3.52
CA PHE A 261 -7.53 15.37 3.18
C PHE A 261 -6.65 16.40 2.49
N PHE A 262 -7.11 16.91 1.35
CA PHE A 262 -6.42 17.93 0.58
C PHE A 262 -7.28 19.20 0.49
N ARG A 263 -6.62 20.38 0.38
CA ARG A 263 -7.21 21.74 0.46
C ARG A 263 -7.76 22.13 1.82
N ASN A 264 -8.72 21.37 2.35
CA ASN A 264 -9.32 21.59 3.65
C ASN A 264 -9.16 20.34 4.52
N VAL A 265 -9.07 20.54 5.83
CA VAL A 265 -8.88 19.46 6.80
C VAL A 265 -9.98 19.58 7.85
N PRO A 266 -10.70 18.49 8.17
CA PRO A 266 -11.74 18.54 9.19
C PRO A 266 -11.14 18.84 10.57
N ASP A 267 -11.86 19.61 11.39
CA ASP A 267 -11.56 19.71 12.82
C ASP A 267 -12.46 18.72 13.57
N THR A 268 -11.87 17.70 14.17
CA THR A 268 -12.60 16.66 14.90
C THR A 268 -12.62 16.89 16.41
N ASP A 269 -12.18 18.06 16.89
CA ASP A 269 -12.25 18.43 18.31
C ASP A 269 -13.51 19.25 18.66
N ALA A 270 -14.41 19.46 17.69
CA ALA A 270 -15.65 20.24 17.82
C ALA A 270 -16.87 19.39 18.22
#